data_AF-A0A6A9T9N7-F1
#
_entry.id   AF-A0A6A9T9N7-F1
#
_cell.length_a   1.000
_cell.length_b   1.000
_cell.length_c   1.000
_cell.angle_alpha   90.00
_cell.angle_beta   90.00
_cell.angle_gamma   90.00
#
_symmetry.space_group_name_H-M   'P 1'
#
loop_
_entity.id
_entity.type
_entity.pdbx_description
1 polymer ?
#
loop_
_entity_poly.entity_id
_entity_poly.type
_entity_poly.pdbx_seq_one_letter_code
_entity_poly.pdbx_strand_id
1 'polypeptide(L)'
;AALDDAGKGYNVFDRGIFHSIYTQDNNGLVVELSSDKYEIPDDRKGEVLATAQRFREEDGADFAQDRHMEAALEELGLPVNKYDLPDADAGVGV
;
A
#
# COMPACT_ATOMS: atom_id res chain seq x y z
N ALA A 1 -14.02 -9.57 10.31
CA ALA A 1 -14.19 -8.78 9.07
C ALA A 1 -15.17 -9.51 8.13
N ALA A 2 -15.70 -8.87 7.08
CA ALA A 2 -16.70 -9.49 6.21
C ALA A 2 -16.27 -10.84 5.58
N LEU A 3 -14.96 -11.04 5.36
CA LEU A 3 -14.40 -12.32 4.89
C LEU A 3 -14.48 -13.42 5.96
N ASP A 4 -14.21 -13.10 7.23
CA ASP A 4 -14.35 -14.05 8.34
C ASP A 4 -15.80 -14.50 8.50
N ASP A 5 -16.74 -13.55 8.42
CA ASP A 5 -18.19 -13.82 8.52
C ASP A 5 -18.67 -14.71 7.36
N ALA A 6 -18.00 -14.62 6.20
CA ALA A 6 -18.24 -15.47 5.03
C ALA A 6 -17.45 -16.80 5.05
N GLY A 7 -16.68 -17.08 6.11
CA GLY A 7 -15.86 -18.28 6.23
C GLY A 7 -14.70 -18.35 5.22
N LYS A 8 -14.18 -17.19 4.80
CA LYS A 8 -13.08 -17.07 3.83
C LYS A 8 -11.77 -16.78 4.53
N GLY A 9 -10.75 -17.58 4.24
CA GLY A 9 -9.37 -17.30 4.64
C GLY A 9 -8.78 -16.14 3.83
N TYR A 10 -7.95 -15.33 4.46
CA TYR A 10 -7.18 -14.29 3.80
C TYR A 10 -5.85 -14.04 4.52
N ASN A 11 -4.90 -13.49 3.78
CA ASN A 11 -3.64 -12.98 4.32
C ASN A 11 -3.65 -11.45 4.27
N VAL A 12 -3.01 -10.81 5.24
CA VAL A 12 -2.88 -9.35 5.33
C VAL A 12 -1.40 -9.01 5.19
N PHE A 13 -1.06 -8.01 4.38
CA PHE A 13 0.31 -7.58 4.17
C PHE A 13 0.45 -6.07 4.14
N ASP A 14 1.53 -5.58 4.74
CA ASP A 14 2.06 -4.26 4.42
C ASP A 14 2.91 -4.37 3.13
N ARG A 15 2.51 -3.65 2.08
CA ARG A 15 3.20 -3.57 0.79
C ARG A 15 4.00 -2.28 0.64
N GLY A 16 4.37 -1.67 1.77
CA GLY A 16 5.13 -0.44 1.85
C GLY A 16 4.24 0.77 1.65
N ILE A 17 3.85 1.04 0.40
CA ILE A 17 3.02 2.19 0.04
C ILE A 17 1.52 1.88 -0.01
N PHE A 18 1.15 0.60 0.06
CA PHE A 18 -0.23 0.11 0.13
C PHE A 18 -0.38 -0.90 1.27
N HIS A 19 -1.60 -1.04 1.78
CA HIS A 19 -2.00 -2.16 2.62
C HIS A 19 -2.88 -3.09 1.79
N SER A 20 -2.60 -4.40 1.80
CA SER A 20 -3.28 -5.36 0.93
C SER A 20 -3.75 -6.59 1.68
N ILE A 21 -4.94 -7.07 1.31
CA ILE A 21 -5.43 -8.38 1.69
C ILE A 21 -5.55 -9.29 0.48
N TYR A 22 -5.19 -10.56 0.66
CA TYR A 22 -5.24 -11.59 -0.38
C TYR A 22 -6.18 -12.71 0.05
N THR A 23 -7.12 -13.06 -0.82
CA THR A 23 -8.02 -14.21 -0.64
C THR A 23 -8.17 -14.97 -1.94
N GLN A 24 -8.94 -16.06 -1.92
CA GLN A 24 -9.21 -16.87 -3.10
C GLN A 24 -10.72 -17.05 -3.29
N ASP A 25 -11.19 -16.91 -4.53
CA ASP A 25 -12.59 -17.17 -4.87
C ASP A 25 -12.89 -18.68 -4.94
N ASN A 26 -14.15 -19.03 -5.24
CA ASN A 26 -14.58 -20.43 -5.32
C ASN A 26 -13.95 -21.21 -6.50
N ASN A 27 -13.39 -20.52 -7.50
CA ASN A 27 -12.75 -21.11 -8.68
C ASN A 27 -11.22 -21.19 -8.55
N GLY A 28 -10.66 -20.70 -7.45
CA GLY A 28 -9.23 -20.65 -7.25
C GLY A 28 -8.55 -19.36 -7.71
N LEU A 29 -9.31 -18.33 -8.12
CA LEU A 29 -8.75 -17.03 -8.49
C LEU A 29 -8.22 -16.31 -7.25
N VAL A 30 -6.95 -15.92 -7.26
CA VAL A 30 -6.38 -15.07 -6.21
C VAL A 30 -6.85 -13.63 -6.42
N VAL A 31 -7.45 -13.06 -5.38
CA VAL A 31 -7.95 -11.69 -5.35
C VAL A 31 -7.14 -10.89 -4.35
N GLU A 32 -6.59 -9.77 -4.80
CA GLU A 32 -6.02 -8.74 -3.93
C GLU A 32 -7.02 -7.59 -3.79
N LEU A 33 -7.25 -7.16 -2.56
CA LEU A 33 -7.87 -5.87 -2.26
C LEU A 33 -6.80 -5.00 -1.60
N SER A 34 -6.42 -3.92 -2.29
CA SER A 34 -5.40 -2.98 -1.83
C SER A 34 -6.01 -1.62 -1.51
N SER A 35 -5.48 -0.99 -0.47
CA SER A 35 -5.83 0.37 -0.05
C SER A 35 -4.58 1.23 0.00
N ASP A 36 -4.69 2.45 -0.50
CA ASP A 36 -3.65 3.47 -0.32
C ASP A 36 -3.48 3.76 1.18
N LYS A 37 -2.23 3.90 1.64
CA LYS A 37 -1.94 4.22 3.05
C LYS A 37 -2.05 5.71 3.37
N TYR A 38 -2.06 6.56 2.34
CA TYR A 38 -2.08 8.02 2.46
C TYR A 38 -3.22 8.61 1.63
N GLU A 39 -3.76 9.73 2.10
CA GLU A 39 -4.66 10.56 1.30
C GLU A 39 -3.87 11.23 0.17
N ILE A 40 -4.32 11.03 -1.07
CA ILE A 40 -3.71 11.61 -2.27
C ILE A 40 -4.84 12.14 -3.16
N PRO A 41 -4.77 13.40 -3.65
CA PRO A 41 -5.73 13.88 -4.62
C PRO A 41 -5.73 13.03 -5.90
N ASP A 42 -6.91 12.67 -6.39
CA ASP A 42 -7.07 11.77 -7.55
C ASP A 42 -6.31 12.24 -8.79
N ASP A 43 -6.26 13.55 -9.02
CA ASP A 43 -5.57 14.18 -10.15
C ASP A 43 -4.04 14.29 -9.97
N ARG A 44 -3.54 14.02 -8.76
CA ARG A 44 -2.11 14.12 -8.40
C ARG A 44 -1.47 12.76 -8.11
N LYS A 45 -2.23 11.67 -8.07
CA LYS A 45 -1.72 10.33 -7.69
C LYS A 45 -0.52 9.88 -8.50
N GLY A 46 -0.54 10.09 -9.81
CA GLY A 46 0.59 9.73 -10.68
C GLY A 46 1.89 10.44 -10.33
N GLU A 47 1.82 11.72 -9.99
CA GLU A 47 2.98 12.53 -9.62
C GLU A 47 3.55 12.11 -8.26
N VAL A 48 2.69 11.90 -7.25
CA VAL A 48 3.11 11.42 -5.92
C VAL A 48 3.83 10.09 -6.02
N LEU A 49 3.28 9.13 -6.77
CA LEU A 49 3.88 7.81 -6.94
C LEU A 49 5.21 7.87 -7.72
N ALA A 50 5.32 8.75 -8.72
CA ALA A 50 6.57 8.97 -9.45
C ALA A 50 7.65 9.58 -8.54
N THR A 51 7.30 10.56 -7.71
CA THR A 51 8.22 11.17 -6.76
C THR A 51 8.65 10.19 -5.67
N ALA A 52 7.72 9.38 -5.14
CA ALA A 52 8.05 8.32 -4.17
C ALA A 52 8.99 7.26 -4.78
N GLN A 53 8.78 6.90 -6.06
CA GLN A 53 9.68 6.02 -6.78
C GLN A 53 11.09 6.60 -6.91
N ARG A 54 11.22 7.90 -7.21
CA ARG A 54 12.52 8.58 -7.27
C ARG A 54 13.23 8.51 -5.91
N PHE A 55 12.53 8.81 -4.82
CA PHE A 55 13.10 8.70 -3.47
C PHE A 55 13.51 7.26 -3.12
N ARG A 56 12.73 6.25 -3.51
CA ARG A 56 13.11 4.84 -3.34
C ARG A 56 14.41 4.50 -4.06
N GLU A 57 14.58 4.98 -5.30
CA GLU A 57 15.80 4.76 -6.09
C GLU A 57 17.02 5.42 -5.47
N GLU A 58 16.87 6.66 -4.98
CA GLU A 58 17.93 7.40 -4.29
C GLU A 58 18.33 6.74 -2.95
N ASP A 59 17.35 6.20 -2.22
CA ASP A 59 17.56 5.42 -0.98
C ASP A 59 18.16 4.02 -1.25
N GLY A 60 18.14 3.55 -2.50
CA GLY A 60 18.59 2.21 -2.87
C GLY A 60 17.72 1.09 -2.29
N ALA A 61 16.48 1.39 -1.92
CA ALA A 61 15.57 0.42 -1.31
C ALA A 61 14.96 -0.54 -2.34
N ASP A 62 14.81 -1.81 -1.97
CA ASP A 62 14.22 -2.84 -2.84
C ASP A 62 12.78 -2.50 -3.25
N PHE A 63 12.02 -1.88 -2.35
CA PHE A 63 10.64 -1.47 -2.57
C PHE A 63 10.34 -0.12 -1.91
N ALA A 64 9.34 0.59 -2.42
CA ALA A 64 8.87 1.84 -1.86
C ALA A 64 8.21 1.59 -0.49
N GLN A 65 8.39 2.52 0.46
CA GLN A 65 7.98 2.38 1.85
C GLN A 65 7.35 3.69 2.32
N ASP A 66 6.80 3.69 3.54
CA ASP A 66 6.20 4.88 4.16
C ASP A 66 7.07 6.13 4.04
N ARG A 67 8.37 6.03 4.39
CA ARG A 67 9.32 7.15 4.29
C ARG A 67 9.41 7.79 2.89
N HIS A 68 9.21 7.01 1.82
CA HIS A 68 9.26 7.52 0.45
C HIS A 68 7.95 8.22 0.05
N MET A 69 6.81 7.75 0.58
CA MET A 69 5.52 8.39 0.38
C MET A 69 5.45 9.72 1.14
N GLU A 70 5.89 9.72 2.39
CA GLU A 70 5.95 10.92 3.23
C GLU A 70 6.85 11.98 2.56
N ALA A 71 8.07 11.60 2.15
CA ALA A 71 8.97 12.51 1.44
C ALA A 71 8.37 13.05 0.12
N ALA A 72 7.65 12.21 -0.63
CA ALA A 72 7.01 12.64 -1.88
C ALA A 72 5.87 13.64 -1.65
N LEU A 73 5.02 13.39 -0.64
CA LEU A 73 3.95 14.31 -0.28
C LEU A 73 4.52 15.65 0.20
N GLU A 74 5.55 15.62 1.04
CA GLU A 74 6.25 16.81 1.52
C GLU A 74 6.88 17.61 0.38
N GLU A 75 7.59 16.96 -0.54
CA GLU A 75 8.20 17.63 -1.70
C GLU A 75 7.17 18.31 -2.60
N LEU A 76 6.02 17.67 -2.79
CA LEU A 76 4.93 18.18 -3.62
C LEU A 76 4.05 19.20 -2.90
N GLY A 77 4.35 19.53 -1.64
CA GLY A 77 3.58 20.45 -0.82
C GLY A 77 2.17 19.94 -0.49
N LEU A 78 1.99 18.62 -0.43
CA LEU A 78 0.73 17.96 -0.09
C LEU A 78 0.71 17.56 1.39
N PRO A 79 -0.47 17.52 2.04
CA PRO A 79 -0.58 17.04 3.41
C PRO A 79 -0.15 15.57 3.55
N VAL A 80 0.58 15.26 4.62
CA VAL A 80 0.95 13.88 4.99
C VAL A 80 -0.12 13.31 5.90
N ASN A 81 -1.25 12.89 5.32
CA ASN A 81 -2.37 12.29 6.05
C ASN A 81 -2.36 10.78 5.86
N LYS A 82 -1.85 10.04 6.84
CA LYS A 82 -1.87 8.57 6.85
C LYS A 82 -3.21 8.06 7.38
N TYR A 83 -3.79 7.07 6.69
CA TYR A 83 -5.00 6.40 7.18
C TYR A 83 -4.68 5.47 8.36
N ASP A 84 -5.63 5.37 9.30
CA ASP A 84 -5.56 4.42 10.42
C ASP A 84 -5.86 3.01 9.90
N LEU A 85 -4.82 2.33 9.44
CA LEU A 85 -4.86 0.97 8.91
C LEU A 85 -4.24 0.00 9.93
N PRO A 86 -4.72 -1.25 10.01
CA PRO A 86 -4.12 -2.25 10.89
C PRO A 86 -2.65 -2.52 10.57
N ASP A 87 -1.89 -2.88 11.59
CA ASP A 87 -0.53 -3.41 11.40
C ASP A 87 -0.59 -4.74 10.64
N ALA A 88 0.40 -4.96 9.77
CA ALA A 88 0.56 -6.19 9.01
C ALA A 88 2.03 -6.47 8.75
N ASP A 89 2.39 -7.74 8.65
CA ASP A 89 3.75 -8.12 8.29
C ASP A 89 4.05 -7.70 6.84
N ALA A 90 5.31 -7.33 6.58
CA ALA A 90 5.76 -7.10 5.22
C ALA A 90 5.65 -8.41 4.43
N GLY A 91 4.80 -8.41 3.40
CA GLY A 91 4.61 -9.56 2.53
C GLY A 91 5.80 -9.75 1.60
N VAL A 92 6.89 -10.33 2.12
CA VAL A 92 8.01 -10.77 1.27
C VAL A 92 7.61 -12.09 0.61
N GLY A 93 7.55 -12.09 -0.73
CA GLY A 93 7.24 -13.30 -1.49
C GLY A 93 8.25 -14.42 -1.17
N VAL A 94 7.74 -15.63 -0.95
CA VAL A 94 8.53 -16.88 -0.97
C VAL A 94 8.70 -17.39 -2.39
#